data_AF-U5BNY7-F1
#
_entry.id   AF-U5BNY7-F1
#
_cell.length_a   1.000
_cell.length_b   1.000
_cell.length_c   1.000
_cell.angle_alpha   90.00
_cell.angle_beta   90.00
_cell.angle_gamma   90.00
#
_symmetry.space_group_name_H-M   'P 1'
#
loop_
_entity.id
_entity.type
_entity.pdbx_description
1 polymer ?
#
loop_
_entity_poly.entity_id
_entity_poly.type
_entity_poly.pdbx_seq_one_letter_code
_entity_poly.pdbx_strand_id
1 'polypeptide(L)' 'MNDLNQIMNEITQLTVNIENNYPELYTFLDENPITIPSEIDPKVDLAAYQDYLESLKQLLKHHIEEHRIKRENEGV' A
#
# COMPACT_ATOMS: atom_id res chain seq x y z
N MET A 1 -6.46 -13.16 -18.67
CA MET A 1 -6.18 -13.08 -17.21
C MET A 1 -6.99 -11.92 -16.69
N ASN A 2 -7.70 -12.08 -15.56
CA ASN A 2 -8.53 -11.00 -15.02
C ASN A 2 -7.61 -10.01 -14.31
N ASP A 3 -7.36 -8.84 -14.91
CA ASP A 3 -6.46 -7.79 -14.40
C ASP A 3 -6.78 -7.42 -12.94
N LEU A 4 -8.05 -7.47 -12.56
CA LEU A 4 -8.52 -7.26 -11.20
C LEU A 4 -7.90 -8.20 -10.17
N ASN A 5 -7.77 -9.50 -10.50
CA ASN A 5 -7.21 -10.48 -9.57
C ASN A 5 -5.71 -10.24 -9.34
N GLN A 6 -4.99 -9.74 -10.34
CA GLN A 6 -3.57 -9.39 -10.19
C GLN A 6 -3.42 -8.18 -9.27
N ILE A 7 -4.21 -7.13 -9.49
CA ILE A 7 -4.18 -5.93 -8.66
C ILE A 7 -4.55 -6.26 -7.21
N MET A 8 -5.60 -7.07 -7.00
CA MET A 8 -6.00 -7.48 -5.65
C MET A 8 -4.90 -8.27 -4.93
N ASN A 9 -4.22 -9.17 -5.66
CA ASN A 9 -3.10 -9.93 -5.13
C ASN A 9 -1.90 -9.02 -4.81
N GLU A 10 -1.58 -8.05 -5.67
CA GLU A 10 -0.53 -7.07 -5.40
C GLU A 10 -0.85 -6.20 -4.18
N ILE A 11 -2.08 -5.70 -4.06
CA ILE A 11 -2.53 -4.95 -2.88
C ILE A 11 -2.33 -5.79 -1.63
N THR A 12 -2.80 -7.04 -1.63
CA THR A 12 -2.68 -7.96 -0.49
C THR A 12 -1.22 -8.21 -0.12
N GLN A 13 -0.36 -8.44 -1.10
CA GLN A 13 1.06 -8.65 -0.84
C GLN A 13 1.73 -7.38 -0.29
N LEU A 14 1.38 -6.21 -0.80
CA LEU A 14 1.93 -4.94 -0.32
C LEU A 14 1.49 -4.65 1.12
N THR A 15 0.20 -4.84 1.43
CA THR A 15 -0.34 -4.59 2.78
C THR A 15 0.25 -5.56 3.80
N VAL A 16 0.37 -6.85 3.47
CA VAL A 16 1.05 -7.83 4.33
C VAL A 16 2.52 -7.47 4.52
N ASN A 17 3.21 -7.01 3.47
CA ASN A 17 4.60 -6.57 3.59
C ASN A 17 4.74 -5.33 4.49
N ILE A 18 3.81 -4.38 4.37
CA ILE A 18 3.74 -3.19 5.24
C ILE A 18 3.46 -3.61 6.69
N GLU A 19 2.49 -4.47 6.94
CA GLU A 19 2.17 -4.95 8.29
C GLU A 19 3.37 -5.63 8.97
N ASN A 20 4.12 -6.46 8.22
CA ASN A 20 5.23 -7.23 8.79
C ASN A 20 6.54 -6.44 8.91
N ASN A 21 6.84 -5.54 7.97
CA ASN A 21 8.15 -4.85 7.91
C ASN A 21 8.08 -3.37 8.29
N TYR A 22 6.91 -2.76 8.15
CA TYR A 22 6.67 -1.33 8.38
C TYR A 22 5.36 -1.11 9.16
N PRO A 23 5.20 -1.72 10.35
CA PRO A 23 3.97 -1.60 11.15
C PRO A 23 3.59 -0.15 11.48
N GLU A 24 4.57 0.77 11.49
CA GLU A 24 4.36 2.21 11.62
C GLU A 24 3.56 2.78 10.45
N LEU A 25 3.76 2.29 9.22
CA LEU A 25 2.97 2.68 8.06
C LEU A 25 1.56 2.12 8.12
N TYR A 26 1.39 0.94 8.71
CA TYR A 26 0.09 0.31 8.90
C TYR A 26 -0.85 1.17 9.77
N THR A 27 -0.31 1.92 10.73
CA THR A 27 -1.09 2.87 11.54
C THR A 27 -1.72 4.00 10.69
N PHE A 28 -1.08 4.40 9.59
CA PHE A 28 -1.64 5.38 8.65
C PHE A 28 -2.71 4.76 7.73
N LEU A 29 -2.71 3.43 7.57
CA LEU A 29 -3.75 2.70 6.84
C LEU A 29 -5.03 2.57 7.68
N ASP A 30 -4.92 2.47 9.01
CA ASP A 30 -6.07 2.31 9.92
C ASP A 30 -6.97 3.57 9.98
N GLU A 31 -6.42 4.77 9.72
CA GLU A 31 -7.23 6.01 9.64
C GLU A 31 -8.04 6.13 8.34
N ASN A 32 -7.69 5.35 7.31
CA ASN A 32 -8.52 5.18 6.12
C ASN A 32 -8.81 3.70 5.95
N PRO A 33 -9.84 3.17 6.63
CA PRO A 33 -10.34 1.85 6.32
C PRO A 33 -10.91 1.90 4.90
N ILE A 34 -10.04 1.72 3.91
CA ILE A 34 -10.42 1.07 2.66
C ILE A 34 -10.75 -0.32 3.13
N THR A 35 -12.00 -0.44 3.58
CA THR A 35 -12.72 -1.66 3.75
C THR A 35 -12.55 -2.36 2.41
N ILE A 36 -11.52 -3.21 2.31
CA ILE A 36 -11.38 -4.13 1.20
C ILE A 36 -12.72 -4.86 1.22
N PRO A 37 -13.61 -4.62 0.24
CA PRO A 37 -14.95 -5.14 0.33
C PRO A 37 -14.81 -6.65 0.36
N SER A 38 -15.09 -7.26 1.50
CA SER A 38 -15.09 -8.72 1.66
C SER A 38 -16.14 -9.35 0.74
N GLU A 39 -17.08 -8.55 0.28
CA GLU A 39 -17.95 -8.79 -0.85
C GLU A 39 -17.47 -7.96 -2.02
N ILE A 40 -16.91 -8.63 -3.04
CA ILE A 40 -16.51 -8.05 -4.32
C ILE A 40 -17.75 -7.36 -4.90
N ASP A 41 -17.95 -6.08 -4.57
CA ASP A 41 -19.01 -5.31 -5.20
C ASP A 41 -18.56 -5.14 -6.66
N PRO A 42 -19.26 -5.72 -7.64
CA PRO A 42 -18.81 -5.72 -9.04
C PRO A 42 -18.78 -4.31 -9.66
N LYS A 43 -19.15 -3.28 -8.89
CA LYS A 43 -19.06 -1.87 -9.22
C LYS A 43 -17.79 -1.18 -8.74
N VAL A 44 -16.92 -1.83 -7.95
CA VAL A 44 -15.62 -1.23 -7.65
C VAL A 44 -14.82 -1.21 -8.96
N ASP A 45 -14.69 -0.02 -9.52
CA ASP A 45 -13.98 0.22 -10.76
C ASP A 45 -12.54 -0.26 -10.63
N LEU A 46 -12.05 -0.98 -11.64
CA LEU A 46 -10.66 -1.43 -11.73
C LEU A 46 -9.68 -0.28 -11.46
N ALA A 47 -10.05 0.93 -11.90
CA ALA A 47 -9.33 2.17 -11.66
C ALA A 47 -9.18 2.50 -10.17
N ALA A 48 -10.22 2.30 -9.35
CA ALA A 48 -10.14 2.57 -7.92
C ALA A 48 -9.14 1.64 -7.22
N TYR A 49 -9.07 0.36 -7.63
CA TYR A 49 -8.06 -0.56 -7.11
C TYR A 49 -6.65 -0.21 -7.60
N GLN A 50 -6.51 0.26 -8.85
CA GLN A 50 -5.22 0.73 -9.37
C GLN A 50 -4.72 1.96 -8.63
N ASP A 51 -5.59 2.96 -8.43
CA ASP A 51 -5.28 4.18 -7.67
C ASP A 51 -4.88 3.85 -6.23
N TYR A 52 -5.57 2.88 -5.61
CA TYR A 52 -5.23 2.43 -4.27
C TYR A 52 -3.86 1.73 -4.23
N LEU A 53 -3.60 0.81 -5.16
CA LEU A 53 -2.31 0.14 -5.28
C LEU A 53 -1.17 1.14 -5.50
N GLU A 54 -1.38 2.14 -6.35
CA GLU A 54 -0.40 3.19 -6.59
C GLU A 54 -0.14 4.02 -5.33
N SER A 55 -1.19 4.39 -4.60
CA SER A 55 -1.09 5.11 -3.33
C SER A 55 -0.26 4.34 -2.29
N LEU A 56 -0.49 3.03 -2.14
CA LEU A 56 0.29 2.17 -1.26
C LEU A 56 1.77 2.08 -1.67
N LYS A 57 2.04 1.94 -2.98
CA LYS A 57 3.41 1.92 -3.52
C LYS A 57 4.13 3.24 -3.27
N GLN A 58 3.43 4.37 -3.46
CA GLN A 58 3.98 5.70 -3.19
C GLN A 58 4.27 5.88 -1.70
N LEU A 59 3.35 5.50 -0.81
CA LEU A 59 3.55 5.57 0.64
C LEU A 59 4.81 4.81 1.07
N LEU A 60 4.93 3.55 0.64
CA LEU A 60 6.08 2.71 0.96
C LEU A 60 7.38 3.30 0.38
N LYS A 61 7.34 3.78 -0.86
CA LYS A 61 8.51 4.41 -1.50
C LYS A 61 8.96 5.67 -0.76
N HIS A 62 8.03 6.54 -0.39
CA HIS A 62 8.33 7.75 0.38
C HIS A 62 9.00 7.41 1.70
N HIS A 63 8.45 6.43 2.42
CA HIS A 63 9.03 5.98 3.67
C HIS A 63 10.45 5.42 3.48
N ILE A 64 10.66 4.53 2.50
CA ILE A 64 12.00 3.97 2.22
C ILE A 64 12.99 5.08 1.87
N GLU A 65 12.58 6.06 1.06
CA GLU A 65 13.43 7.18 0.65
C GLU A 65 13.73 8.13 1.82
N GLU A 66 12.74 8.46 2.64
CA GLU A 66 12.96 9.26 3.87
C GLU A 66 13.90 8.56 4.85
N HIS A 67 13.73 7.25 5.05
CA HIS A 67 14.61 6.44 5.89
C HIS A 67 16.02 6.30 5.29
N ARG A 68 16.16 6.35 3.96
CA ARG A 68 17.45 6.37 3.27
C ARG A 68 18.15 7.72 3.44
N ILE A 69 17.43 8.83 3.22
CA ILE A 69 17.97 10.19 3.33
C ILE A 69 18.37 10.53 4.77
N LYS A 70 17.62 10.06 5.79
CA LYS A 70 17.98 10.26 7.20
C LYS A 70 19.30 9.58 7.58
N ARG A 71 19.61 8.40 7.00
CA ARG A 71 20.88 7.71 7.26
C ARG A 71 22.10 8.37 6.64
N GLU A 72 21.95 9.22 5.62
CA GLU A 72 23.07 9.98 5.05
C GLU A 72 23.37 11.28 5.81
N ASN A 73 22.39 11.86 6.53
CA ASN A 73 22.55 13.15 7.22
C ASN A 73 23.04 13.06 8.68
N GLU A 74 23.05 11.87 9.31
CA GLU A 74 23.60 11.68 10.66
C GLU A 74 25.07 11.21 10.66
N GLY A 75 25.72 11.24 9.50
CA GLY A 75 27.09 10.77 9.29
C GLY A 75 28.14 11.84 8.97
N VAL A 76 27.92 13.11 9.37
CA VAL A 76 28.91 14.20 9.20
C VAL A 76 29.13 14.96 10.49
#